data_AF-A0A7C4FT43-F1
#
_entry.id   AF-A0A7C4FT43-F1
#
_cell.length_a   1.000
_cell.length_b   1.000
_cell.length_c   1.000
_cell.angle_alpha   90.00
_cell.angle_beta   90.00
_cell.angle_gamma   90.00
#
_symmetry.space_group_name_H-M   'P 1'
#
loop_
_entity.id
_entity.type
_entity.pdbx_description
1 polymer ?
#
loop_
_entity_poly.entity_id
_entity_poly.type
_entity_poly.pdbx_seq_one_letter_code
_entity_poly.pdbx_strand_id
1 'polypeptide(L)' 'MDKTIVVYEDRTYRHPVLGKVMRSTKRYKVYDESEQAQVWDLVEFCEGCSVFKTKYMYLIRVVKSSSV' A
#
# COMPACT_ATOMS: atom_id res chain seq x y z
N MET A 1 2.68 12.16 -11.38
CA MET A 1 2.08 11.09 -10.52
C MET A 1 1.54 11.78 -9.28
N ASP A 2 0.79 12.85 -9.51
CA ASP A 2 0.52 13.85 -8.49
C ASP A 2 -0.52 13.28 -7.51
N LYS A 3 -0.37 13.57 -6.23
CA LYS A 3 -1.28 13.07 -5.18
C LYS A 3 -1.41 11.55 -5.13
N THR A 4 -0.37 10.82 -5.53
CA THR A 4 -0.41 9.36 -5.64
C THR A 4 0.87 8.74 -5.11
N ILE A 5 0.72 7.81 -4.18
CA ILE A 5 1.82 7.02 -3.64
C ILE A 5 1.73 5.58 -4.13
N VAL A 6 2.89 4.93 -4.26
CA VAL A 6 2.98 3.50 -4.57
C VAL A 6 3.38 2.77 -3.29
N VAL A 7 2.50 1.91 -2.81
CA VAL A 7 2.70 1.14 -1.58
C VAL A 7 3.00 -0.31 -1.92
N TYR A 8 3.93 -0.90 -1.17
CA TYR A 8 4.27 -2.31 -1.23
C TYR A 8 3.64 -3.02 -0.02
N GLU A 9 2.79 -4.00 -0.29
CA GLU A 9 2.21 -4.87 0.74
C GLU A 9 2.88 -6.24 0.66
N ASP A 10 3.60 -6.60 1.73
CA ASP A 10 4.15 -7.93 1.89
C ASP A 10 3.13 -8.86 2.54
N ARG A 11 2.75 -9.92 1.82
CA ARG A 11 1.94 -11.00 2.36
C ARG A 11 2.73 -12.29 2.42
N THR A 12 2.53 -13.02 3.51
CA THR A 12 3.07 -14.36 3.69
C THR A 12 1.94 -15.36 3.55
N TYR A 13 2.09 -16.34 2.67
CA TYR A 13 1.12 -17.42 2.50
C TYR A 13 1.84 -18.77 2.43
N ARG A 14 1.11 -19.84 2.72
CA ARG A 14 1.62 -21.20 2.54
C ARG A 14 1.29 -21.67 1.14
N HIS A 15 2.26 -22.26 0.45
CA HIS A 15 2.01 -22.90 -0.83
C HIS A 15 0.96 -24.01 -0.64
N PRO A 16 -0.14 -24.03 -1.41
CA PRO A 16 -1.30 -24.89 -1.13
C PRO A 16 -0.95 -26.37 -1.13
N VAL A 17 -0.01 -26.80 -1.98
CA VAL A 17 0.39 -28.22 -2.11
C VAL A 17 1.60 -28.57 -1.23
N LEU A 18 2.55 -27.65 -1.08
CA LEU A 18 3.87 -27.96 -0.51
C LEU A 18 3.98 -27.56 0.96
N GLY A 19 3.05 -26.76 1.48
CA GLY A 19 3.12 -26.21 2.83
C GLY A 19 4.26 -25.21 3.08
N LYS A 20 5.16 -25.01 2.11
CA LYS A 20 6.27 -24.05 2.19
C LYS A 20 5.74 -22.64 2.39
N VAL A 21 6.28 -21.94 3.38
CA VAL A 21 5.99 -20.53 3.64
C VAL A 21 6.64 -19.68 2.56
N MET A 22 5.83 -18.98 1.77
CA MET A 22 6.26 -18.10 0.68
C MET A 22 5.88 -16.66 1.00
N ARG A 23 6.77 -15.73 0.65
CA ARG A 23 6.53 -14.29 0.72
C ARG A 23 6.22 -13.78 -0.68
N SER A 24 5.22 -12.91 -0.80
CA SER A 24 4.93 -12.21 -2.04
C SER A 24 4.56 -10.77 -1.76
N THR A 25 4.99 -9.89 -2.65
CA THR A 25 4.78 -8.46 -2.52
C THR A 25 3.81 -8.00 -3.59
N LYS A 26 2.75 -7.30 -3.20
CA LYS A 26 1.79 -6.68 -4.11
C LYS A 26 2.00 -5.16 -4.10
N ARG A 27 1.91 -4.55 -5.27
CA ARG A 27 2.03 -3.09 -5.42
C ARG A 27 0.66 -2.47 -5.61
N TYR A 28 0.44 -1.35 -4.93
CA TYR A 28 -0.81 -0.62 -4.97
C TYR A 28 -0.56 0.85 -5.26
N LYS A 29 -1.50 1.46 -6.00
CA LYS A 29 -1.50 2.92 -6.25
C LYS A 29 -2.55 3.52 -5.34
N VAL A 30 -2.11 4.26 -4.34
CA VAL A 30 -2.96 4.88 -3.33
C VAL A 30 -3.06 6.37 -3.60
N TYR A 31 -4.27 6.90 -3.51
CA TYR A 31 -4.55 8.32 -3.65
C TYR A 31 -4.34 9.02 -2.30
N ASP A 32 -3.52 10.07 -2.32
CA ASP A 32 -3.19 10.93 -1.18
C ASP A 32 -3.39 12.39 -1.59
N GLU A 33 -4.45 13.02 -1.10
CA GLU A 33 -4.83 14.38 -1.50
C GLU A 33 -3.89 15.46 -0.98
N SER A 34 -3.27 15.20 0.16
CA SER A 34 -2.53 16.19 0.96
C SER A 34 -1.01 15.96 0.92
N GLU A 35 -0.55 14.96 0.17
CA GLU A 35 0.87 14.60 0.01
C GLU A 35 1.59 14.45 1.35
N GLN A 36 0.90 13.85 2.32
CA GLN A 36 1.37 13.73 3.70
C GLN A 36 2.36 12.58 3.88
N ALA A 37 2.25 11.52 3.07
CA ALA A 37 3.09 10.34 3.20
C ALA A 37 4.44 10.53 2.51
N GLN A 38 5.52 10.25 3.24
CA GLN A 38 6.89 10.23 2.71
C GLN A 38 7.32 8.82 2.33
N VAL A 39 8.42 8.74 1.59
CA VAL A 39 9.06 7.46 1.27
C VAL A 39 9.52 6.82 2.57
N TRP A 40 9.27 5.51 2.73
CA TRP A 40 9.57 4.70 3.92
C TRP A 40 8.61 4.84 5.11
N ASP A 41 7.52 5.57 4.96
CA ASP A 41 6.46 5.58 5.96
C ASP A 41 5.64 4.28 5.94
N LEU A 42 5.19 3.85 7.12
CA LEU A 42 4.20 2.79 7.25
C LEU A 42 2.81 3.41 7.21
N VAL A 43 2.04 3.07 6.18
CA VAL A 43 0.75 3.69 5.89
C VAL A 43 -0.38 2.67 5.97
N GLU A 44 -1.53 3.13 6.45
CA GLU A 44 -2.81 2.40 6.35
C GLU A 44 -3.66 3.03 5.24
N PHE A 45 -4.22 2.18 4.39
CA PHE A 45 -5.07 2.57 3.27
C PHE A 45 -6.31 1.67 3.20
N CYS A 46 -7.39 2.18 2.63
CA CYS A 46 -8.61 1.42 2.38
C CYS A 46 -9.00 1.40 0.91
N GLU A 47 -9.84 0.43 0.55
CA GLU A 47 -10.53 0.43 -0.73
C GLU A 47 -11.67 1.46 -0.71
N GLY A 48 -11.82 2.21 -1.80
CA GLY A 48 -12.88 3.18 -1.98
C GLY A 48 -13.36 3.23 -3.44
N CYS A 49 -14.14 4.26 -3.77
CA CYS A 49 -14.58 4.45 -5.14
C CYS A 49 -13.40 4.72 -6.08
N SER A 50 -13.46 4.20 -7.30
CA SER A 50 -12.37 4.37 -8.26
C SER A 50 -12.26 5.82 -8.72
N VAL A 51 -11.15 6.51 -8.40
CA VAL A 51 -10.88 7.88 -8.91
C VAL A 51 -10.36 7.83 -10.35
N PHE A 52 -9.59 6.79 -10.68
CA PHE A 52 -8.98 6.59 -12.00
C PHE A 52 -8.89 5.10 -12.32
N LYS A 53 -8.56 4.77 -13.58
CA LYS A 53 -8.43 3.39 -14.09
C LYS A 53 -7.63 2.41 -13.23
N THR A 54 -6.70 2.89 -12.40
CA THR A 54 -5.86 2.02 -11.53
C THR A 54 -5.84 2.45 -10.06
N LYS A 55 -6.55 3.54 -9.69
CA LYS A 55 -6.50 4.10 -8.34
C LYS A 55 -7.86 3.93 -7.69
N TYR A 56 -7.98 2.90 -6.86
CA TYR A 56 -9.17 2.55 -6.09
C TYR A 56 -8.90 2.54 -4.58
N MET A 57 -7.72 3.00 -4.16
CA MET A 57 -7.26 2.92 -2.78
C MET A 57 -6.95 4.31 -2.25
N TYR A 58 -7.33 4.58 -1.02
CA TYR A 58 -7.21 5.87 -0.35
C TYR A 58 -6.36 5.77 0.89
N LEU A 59 -5.52 6.77 1.12
CA LEU A 59 -4.74 6.89 2.35
C LEU A 59 -5.66 7.25 3.52
N ILE A 60 -5.62 6.47 4.60
CA ILE A 60 -6.36 6.77 5.83
C ILE A 60 -5.45 7.53 6.79
N ARG A 61 -4.29 6.94 7.12
CA ARG A 61 -3.34 7.51 8.07
C ARG A 61 -1.93 6.97 7.87
N VAL A 62 -0.96 7.76 8.30
CA VAL A 62 0.44 7.34 8.47
C VAL A 62 0.58 6.78 9.89
N VAL A 63 0.89 5.48 10.01
CA VAL A 63 1.04 4.78 11.29
C VAL A 63 2.42 5.03 11.88
N LYS A 64 3.46 5.00 11.04
CA LYS A 64 4.83 5.26 11.46
C LYS A 64 5.51 6.15 10.45
N SER A 65 5.86 7.36 10.90
CA SER A 65 6.72 8.25 10.14
C SER A 65 8.17 7.79 10.23
N SER A 66 8.89 7.90 9.12
CA SER A 66 10.27 7.47 8.98
C SER A 66 11.28 8.31 9.75
N SER A 67 10.87 9.33 10.51
CA SER A 67 11.76 10.29 11.20
C SER A 67 12.76 9.59 12.13
N VAL A 68 13.92 9.26 11.56
CA VAL A 68 15.19 8.85 12.16
C VAL A 68 16.29 9.47 11.32
#